data_AF-A0A7K0QWX4-F1
#
_entry.id   AF-A0A7K0QWX4-F1
#
_cell.length_a   1.000
_cell.length_b   1.000
_cell.length_c   1.000
_cell.angle_alpha   90.00
_cell.angle_beta   90.00
_cell.angle_gamma   90.00
#
_symmetry.space_group_name_H-M   'P 1'
#
loop_
_entity.id
_entity.type
_entity.pdbx_description
1 polymer ?
#
loop_
_entity_poly.entity_id
_entity_poly.type
_entity_poly.pdbx_seq_one_letter_code
_entity_poly.pdbx_strand_id
1 'polypeptide(L)'
;MRAGALSDGFVLDASVALSWVFEDEVSEVGERALAMQGDGHSMVPSFWTAEMASGLAVGLRKQRVSDAKVTTFLAAIGEFDIRADGAVPSVSRLL
;
A
#
# COMPACT_ATOMS: atom_id res chain seq x y z
N MET A 1 -3.93 17.39 -27.92
CA MET A 1 -2.87 16.91 -26.99
C MET A 1 -3.33 17.21 -25.58
N ARG A 2 -3.85 16.22 -24.83
CA ARG A 2 -4.05 16.37 -23.39
C ARG A 2 -2.82 15.81 -22.71
N ALA A 3 -2.00 16.68 -22.14
CA ALA A 3 -1.19 16.27 -21.01
C ALA A 3 -2.19 15.74 -19.97
N GLY A 4 -2.15 14.44 -19.70
CA GLY A 4 -3.00 13.83 -18.68
C GLY A 4 -2.79 14.60 -17.38
N ALA A 5 -3.89 15.03 -16.75
CA ALA A 5 -3.83 15.67 -15.46
C ALA A 5 -2.91 14.83 -14.55
N LEU A 6 -1.87 15.44 -14.00
CA LEU A 6 -1.16 14.87 -12.86
C LEU A 6 -2.23 14.75 -11.77
N SER A 7 -2.72 13.52 -11.63
CA SER A 7 -3.93 13.12 -10.95
C SER A 7 -3.88 13.50 -9.48
N ASP A 8 -5.02 13.92 -8.91
CA ASP A 8 -5.24 14.24 -7.49
C ASP A 8 -5.09 13.01 -6.56
N GLY A 9 -4.03 12.22 -6.73
CA GLY A 9 -3.73 11.01 -5.98
C GLY A 9 -2.26 10.96 -5.62
N PHE A 10 -1.92 10.19 -4.58
CA PHE A 10 -0.55 9.98 -4.12
C PHE A 10 -0.09 8.55 -4.38
N VAL A 11 1.22 8.32 -4.32
CA VAL A 11 1.78 6.97 -4.40
C VAL A 11 1.75 6.35 -3.01
N LEU A 12 0.99 5.27 -2.84
CA LEU A 12 0.93 4.50 -1.60
C LEU A 12 1.96 3.36 -1.64
N ASP A 13 3.00 3.49 -0.83
CA ASP A 13 3.99 2.43 -0.65
C ASP A 13 3.43 1.28 0.21
N ALA A 14 3.88 0.04 -0.03
CA ALA A 14 3.43 -1.12 0.72
C ALA A 14 3.78 -1.02 2.20
N SER A 15 4.97 -0.51 2.55
CA SER A 15 5.36 -0.34 3.97
C SER A 15 4.48 0.66 4.71
N VAL A 16 4.04 1.72 4.03
CA VAL A 16 3.11 2.71 4.59
C VAL A 16 1.74 2.09 4.82
N ALA A 17 1.21 1.33 3.87
CA ALA A 17 -0.05 0.63 4.06
C ALA A 17 0.02 -0.44 5.16
N LEU A 18 1.12 -1.19 5.25
CA LEU A 18 1.36 -2.20 6.29
C LEU A 18 1.43 -1.58 7.69
N SER A 19 1.87 -0.34 7.83
CA SER A 19 1.88 0.36 9.12
C SER A 19 0.49 0.50 9.75
N TRP A 20 -0.59 0.43 8.94
CA TRP A 20 -1.97 0.54 9.42
C TRP A 20 -2.46 -0.73 10.15
N VAL A 21 -1.80 -1.88 9.95
CA VAL A 21 -2.20 -3.13 10.61
C VAL A 21 -1.29 -3.50 11.80
N PHE A 22 -0.04 -3.05 11.78
CA PHE A 22 0.94 -3.30 12.84
C PHE A 22 0.89 -2.20 13.92
N GLU A 23 0.48 -2.56 15.14
CA GLU A 23 0.32 -1.61 16.26
C GLU A 23 1.61 -0.92 16.68
N ASP A 24 2.75 -1.56 16.41
CA ASP A 24 4.08 -1.07 16.73
C ASP A 24 4.73 -0.26 15.61
N GLU A 25 4.02 -0.02 14.49
CA GLU A 25 4.52 0.76 13.33
C GLU A 25 3.72 2.06 13.08
N VAL A 26 2.92 2.51 14.04
CA VAL A 26 2.16 3.76 13.93
C VAL A 26 3.11 4.93 13.66
N SER A 27 2.80 5.69 12.61
CA SER A 27 3.61 6.82 12.17
C SER A 27 2.74 7.93 11.59
N GLU A 28 3.21 9.18 11.72
CA GLU A 28 2.52 10.36 11.18
C GLU A 28 2.34 10.27 9.65
N VAL A 29 3.30 9.65 8.96
CA VAL A 29 3.22 9.40 7.51
C VAL A 29 2.10 8.39 7.19
N GLY A 30 2.00 7.31 7.97
CA GLY A 30 0.92 6.33 7.85
C GLY A 30 -0.45 6.96 8.07
N GLU A 31 -0.61 7.76 9.13
CA GLU A 31 -1.88 8.43 9.44
C GLU A 31 -2.28 9.44 8.34
N ARG A 32 -1.34 10.26 7.86
CA ARG A 32 -1.60 11.18 6.75
C ARG A 32 -1.98 10.45 5.46
N ALA A 33 -1.29 9.35 5.13
CA ALA A 33 -1.62 8.54 3.97
C ALA A 33 -3.02 7.92 4.09
N LEU A 34 -3.41 7.46 5.29
CA LEU A 34 -4.74 6.89 5.52
C LEU A 34 -5.84 7.95 5.34
N ALA A 35 -5.62 9.16 5.86
CA ALA A 35 -6.55 10.28 5.67
C ALA A 35 -6.71 10.64 4.19
N MET A 36 -5.60 10.77 3.46
CA MET A 36 -5.61 11.05 2.01
C MET A 36 -6.29 9.95 1.20
N GLN A 37 -6.13 8.68 1.62
CA GLN A 37 -6.77 7.54 0.95
C GLN A 37 -8.29 7.56 1.09
N GLY A 38 -8.82 8.02 2.24
CA GLY A 38 -10.27 8.11 2.48
C GLY A 38 -10.97 9.15 1.60
N ASP A 39 -10.27 10.21 1.21
CA ASP A 39 -10.82 11.31 0.42
C ASP A 39 -10.65 11.13 -1.11
N GLY A 40 -9.93 10.08 -1.56
CA GLY A 40 -9.54 9.97 -2.96
C GLY A 40 -9.07 8.58 -3.39
N HIS A 41 -8.09 8.57 -4.30
CA HIS A 41 -7.49 7.36 -4.86
C HIS A 41 -5.97 7.39 -4.66
N SER A 42 -5.34 6.21 -4.66
CA SER A 42 -3.89 6.08 -4.65
C SER A 42 -3.39 5.28 -5.85
N MET A 43 -2.16 5.59 -6.23
CA MET A 43 -1.39 4.78 -7.16
C MET A 43 -0.45 3.87 -6.36
N VAL A 44 -0.31 2.61 -6.74
CA VAL A 44 0.64 1.68 -6.10
C VAL A 44 1.65 1.15 -7.11
N PRO A 45 2.89 0.85 -6.71
CA PRO A 45 3.85 0.15 -7.55
C PRO A 45 3.31 -1.18 -8.10
N SER A 46 3.79 -1.62 -9.26
CA SER A 46 3.34 -2.86 -9.89
C SER A 46 3.57 -4.12 -9.04
N PHE A 47 4.50 -4.09 -8.09
CA PHE A 47 4.81 -5.19 -7.17
C PHE A 47 4.09 -5.12 -5.81
N TRP A 48 3.31 -4.07 -5.58
CA TRP A 48 2.79 -3.72 -4.25
C TRP A 48 2.05 -4.88 -3.58
N THR A 49 1.23 -5.63 -4.32
CA THR A 49 0.50 -6.80 -3.78
C THR A 49 1.45 -7.89 -3.25
N ALA A 50 2.58 -8.11 -3.91
CA ALA A 50 3.58 -9.08 -3.45
C ALA A 50 4.30 -8.59 -2.19
N GLU A 51 4.57 -7.29 -2.10
CA GLU A 51 5.17 -6.67 -0.91
C GLU A 51 4.22 -6.69 0.28
N MET A 52 2.94 -6.40 0.07
CA MET A 52 1.88 -6.54 1.08
C MET A 52 1.79 -7.98 1.60
N ALA A 53 1.74 -8.96 0.69
CA ALA A 53 1.68 -10.37 1.05
C ALA A 53 2.93 -10.80 1.86
N SER A 54 4.11 -10.38 1.43
CA SER A 54 5.37 -10.65 2.13
C SER A 54 5.40 -10.01 3.53
N GLY A 55 5.01 -8.74 3.65
CA GLY A 55 4.95 -8.03 4.92
C GLY A 55 3.98 -8.66 5.91
N LEU A 56 2.76 -9.00 5.47
CA LEU A 56 1.78 -9.70 6.29
C LEU A 56 2.26 -11.09 6.72
N ALA A 57 2.87 -11.86 5.82
CA ALA A 57 3.42 -13.18 6.14
C ALA A 57 4.55 -13.08 7.20
N VAL A 58 5.43 -12.09 7.09
CA VAL A 58 6.46 -11.82 8.09
C VAL A 58 5.83 -11.42 9.43
N GLY A 59 4.80 -10.56 9.40
CA GLY A 59 4.06 -10.14 10.58
C GLY A 59 3.41 -11.30 11.34
N LEU A 60 2.71 -12.18 10.62
CA LEU A 60 2.08 -13.39 11.17
C LEU A 60 3.13 -14.35 11.77
N ARG A 61 4.21 -14.63 11.03
CA ARG A 61 5.31 -15.49 11.52
C ARG A 61 5.97 -14.95 12.79
N LYS A 62 6.06 -13.63 12.91
CA LYS A 62 6.60 -12.95 14.10
C LYS A 62 5.55 -12.67 15.17
N GLN A 63 4.31 -13.11 14.99
CA GLN A 63 3.18 -12.88 15.91
C GLN A 63 2.92 -11.39 16.20
N ARG A 64 3.23 -10.49 15.25
CA ARG A 64 2.95 -9.04 15.35
C ARG A 64 1.50 -8.69 14.98
N VAL A 65 0.79 -9.63 14.36
CA VAL A 65 -0.60 -9.49 13.93
C VAL A 65 -1.25 -10.87 13.99
N SER A 66 -2.58 -10.94 14.19
CA SER A 66 -3.35 -12.19 14.13
C SER A 66 -3.98 -12.39 12.76
N ASP A 67 -4.31 -13.63 12.41
CA ASP A 67 -5.01 -13.94 11.15
C ASP A 67 -6.33 -13.16 11.02
N ALA A 68 -7.11 -13.07 12.11
CA ALA A 68 -8.36 -12.31 12.12
C ALA A 68 -8.18 -10.82 11.82
N LYS A 69 -7.09 -10.22 12.35
CA LYS A 69 -6.75 -8.82 12.09
C LYS A 69 -6.28 -8.62 10.65
N VAL A 70 -5.49 -9.56 10.11
CA VAL A 70 -5.09 -9.54 8.69
C VAL A 70 -6.31 -9.65 7.77
N THR A 71 -7.24 -10.57 8.05
CA THR A 71 -8.47 -10.71 7.25
C THR A 71 -9.30 -9.43 7.26
N THR A 72 -9.48 -8.81 8.43
CA THR A 72 -10.21 -7.54 8.56
C THR A 72 -9.50 -6.41 7.82
N PHE A 73 -8.18 -6.34 7.93
CA PHE A 73 -7.36 -5.34 7.26
C PHE A 73 -7.44 -5.48 5.72
N LEU A 74 -7.31 -6.69 5.19
CA LEU A 74 -7.41 -6.93 3.75
C LEU A 74 -8.81 -6.61 3.20
N ALA A 75 -9.87 -6.86 3.98
CA ALA A 75 -11.21 -6.44 3.62
C ALA A 75 -11.31 -4.90 3.53
N ALA A 76 -10.74 -4.18 4.51
CA ALA A 76 -10.71 -2.71 4.48
C ALA A 76 -9.89 -2.16 3.30
N ILE A 77 -8.73 -2.76 3.01
CA ILE A 77 -7.91 -2.41 1.83
C ILE A 77 -8.70 -2.63 0.53
N GLY A 78 -9.52 -3.67 0.46
CA GLY A 78 -10.35 -3.99 -0.72
C GLY A 78 -11.41 -2.93 -1.05
N GLU A 79 -11.76 -2.06 -0.10
CA GLU A 79 -12.70 -0.96 -0.30
C GLU A 79 -12.03 0.31 -0.84
N PHE A 80 -10.69 0.40 -0.80
CA PHE A 80 -9.96 1.57 -1.28
C PHE A 80 -9.82 1.58 -2.81
N ASP A 81 -9.97 2.77 -3.42
CA ASP A 81 -9.62 3.00 -4.83
C ASP A 81 -8.09 3.03 -4.97
N ILE A 82 -7.51 1.83 -5.10
CA ILE A 82 -6.09 1.59 -5.32
C ILE A 82 -5.87 1.19 -6.77
N ARG A 83 -5.01 1.93 -7.47
CA ARG A 83 -4.72 1.72 -8.89
C ARG A 83 -3.25 1.34 -9.05
N ALA A 84 -2.99 0.14 -9.57
CA ALA A 84 -1.62 -0.28 -9.84
C ALA A 84 -1.03 0.46 -11.05
N ASP A 85 0.24 0.83 -10.96
CA ASP A 85 1.01 1.21 -12.14
C ASP A 85 1.11 -0.01 -13.07
N GLY A 86 0.61 0.14 -14.31
CA GLY A 86 0.66 -0.88 -15.34
C GLY A 86 2.01 -0.98 -16.05
N ALA A 87 2.97 -0.10 -15.72
CA ALA A 87 4.31 -0.17 -16.27
C ALA A 87 5.00 -1.46 -15.83
N VAL A 88 5.41 -2.27 -16.82
CA VAL A 88 6.38 -3.33 -16.57
C VAL A 88 7.68 -2.64 -16.16
N PRO A 89 8.20 -2.91 -14.95
CA PRO A 89 9.42 -2.28 -14.50
C PRO A 89 10.55 -2.66 -15.45
N SER A 90 11.04 -1.69 -16.21
CA SER A 90 12.26 -1.85 -17.00
C SER A 90 13.42 -1.68 -16.04
N VAL A 91 14.18 -2.76 -15.82
CA VAL A 91 15.50 -2.66 -15.18
C VAL A 91 16.49 -2.14 -16.23
N SER A 92 16.28 -0.92 -16.70
CA SER A 92 17.29 -0.23 -17.50
C SER A 92 18.32 0.35 -16.55
N ARG A 93 19.30 -0.52 -16.25
CA ARG A 93 20.64 -0.24 -15.74
C ARG A 93 20.84 -0.26 -14.22
N LEU A 94 21.24 -1.44 -13.75
CA LEU A 94 22.13 -1.62 -12.59
C LEU A 94 23.47 -2.25 -13.01
N LEU A 95 23.98 -1.86 -14.20
CA LEU A 95 25.34 -2.14 -14.65
C LEU A 95 25.98 -0.92 -15.33
#